data_AF-A0A0S4W8B6-F1
#
_entry.id   AF-A0A0S4W8B6-F1
#
_cell.length_a   1.000
_cell.length_b   1.000
_cell.length_c   1.000
_cell.angle_alpha   90.00
_cell.angle_beta   90.00
_cell.angle_gamma   90.00
#
_symmetry.space_group_name_H-M   'P 1'
#
loop_
_entity.id
_entity.type
_entity.pdbx_description
1 polymer ?
#
loop_
_entity_poly.entity_id
_entity_poly.type
_entity_poly.pdbx_seq_one_letter_code
_entity_poly.pdbx_strand_id
1 'polypeptide(L)'
;MAGNNVSFQAKGDVTNSGTIASRRVTVVTGDNIVNTGTLAGKTLLAQAAQDINNLGGHIQGDQVLLSAGRDVNLTSTTAGTKNATTLGTNISQAASVDACLLYTSPSPRDVEEYRMPSSACKK
;
A
#
# COMPACT_ATOMS: atom_id res chain seq x y z
N MET A 1 13.05 8.23 -3.32
CA MET A 1 13.12 9.23 -2.24
C MET A 1 13.40 8.52 -0.92
N ALA A 2 14.46 8.93 -0.20
CA ALA A 2 14.84 8.33 1.08
C ALA A 2 15.19 9.42 2.11
N GLY A 3 14.78 9.24 3.37
CA GLY A 3 15.02 10.22 4.43
C GLY A 3 14.83 9.64 5.83
N ASN A 4 15.08 10.44 6.87
CA ASN A 4 14.80 10.02 8.25
C ASN A 4 13.29 9.98 8.50
N ASN A 5 12.59 11.04 8.09
CA ASN A 5 11.15 11.08 7.86
C ASN A 5 10.92 11.52 6.42
N VAL A 6 9.85 11.04 5.80
CA VAL A 6 9.44 11.43 4.46
C VAL A 6 7.96 11.78 4.49
N SER A 7 7.61 12.95 3.96
CA SER A 7 6.22 13.35 3.75
C SER A 7 6.05 13.72 2.28
N PHE A 8 5.14 13.04 1.60
CA PHE A 8 4.77 13.30 0.23
C PHE A 8 3.28 13.64 0.19
N GLN A 9 2.94 14.86 -0.20
CA GLN A 9 1.57 15.35 -0.22
C GLN A 9 1.28 15.96 -1.59
N ALA A 10 0.24 15.49 -2.25
CA ALA A 10 -0.26 16.03 -3.50
C ALA A 10 -1.68 16.56 -3.32
N LYS A 11 -2.02 17.63 -4.05
CA LYS A 11 -3.42 18.12 -4.17
C LYS A 11 -4.26 17.29 -5.16
N GLY A 12 -3.76 16.13 -5.55
CA GLY A 12 -4.29 15.27 -6.61
C GLY A 12 -3.78 13.86 -6.39
N ASP A 13 -3.69 13.08 -7.46
CA ASP A 13 -3.22 11.70 -7.36
C ASP A 13 -1.72 11.60 -7.05
N VAL A 14 -1.36 10.66 -6.18
CA VAL A 14 0.01 10.25 -5.92
C VAL A 14 0.29 8.98 -6.70
N THR A 15 1.32 9.00 -7.55
CA THR A 15 1.82 7.79 -8.21
C THR A 15 3.25 7.50 -7.78
N ASN A 16 3.51 6.32 -7.22
CA ASN A 16 4.84 5.85 -6.89
C ASN A 16 5.17 4.59 -7.68
N SER A 17 6.12 4.70 -8.62
CA SER A 17 6.70 3.57 -9.36
C SER A 17 8.13 3.21 -8.92
N GLY A 18 8.71 4.01 -8.02
CA GLY A 18 10.03 3.78 -7.46
C GLY A 18 9.95 3.46 -5.97
N THR A 19 10.92 3.93 -5.21
CA THR A 19 10.94 3.74 -3.75
C THR A 19 10.68 5.06 -3.03
N ILE A 20 9.68 5.08 -2.16
CA ILE A 20 9.47 6.13 -1.14
C ILE A 20 9.68 5.44 0.21
N ALA A 21 10.83 5.70 0.83
CA ALA A 21 11.19 5.04 2.08
C ALA A 21 11.68 6.03 3.13
N SER A 22 11.40 5.77 4.40
CA SER A 22 12.02 6.48 5.51
C SER A 22 12.55 5.52 6.57
N ARG A 23 13.42 6.01 7.45
CA ARG A 23 13.87 5.24 8.62
C ARG A 23 12.87 5.25 9.77
N ARG A 24 12.04 6.29 9.85
CA ARG A 24 11.08 6.51 10.94
C ARG A 24 9.67 6.60 10.38
N VAL A 25 9.25 7.78 9.91
CA VAL A 25 7.87 8.02 9.51
C VAL A 25 7.79 8.34 8.02
N THR A 26 6.96 7.59 7.31
CA THR A 26 6.60 7.85 5.91
C THR A 26 5.14 8.25 5.85
N VAL A 27 4.84 9.46 5.38
CA VAL A 27 3.48 9.95 5.18
C VAL A 27 3.26 10.19 3.69
N VAL A 28 2.20 9.63 3.14
CA VAL A 28 1.77 9.82 1.76
C VAL A 28 0.31 10.27 1.75
N THR A 29 0.03 11.41 1.12
CA THR A 29 -1.33 11.98 1.09
C THR A 29 -1.69 12.45 -0.31
N GLY A 30 -2.92 12.15 -0.76
CA GLY A 30 -3.45 12.59 -2.05
C GLY A 30 -4.93 12.25 -2.24
N ASP A 31 -5.45 12.48 -3.43
CA ASP A 31 -6.82 12.11 -3.80
C ASP A 31 -6.93 10.60 -3.99
N ASN A 32 -6.08 10.04 -4.85
CA ASN A 32 -5.80 8.61 -4.95
C ASN A 32 -4.31 8.34 -4.73
N ILE A 33 -3.98 7.17 -4.21
CA ILE A 33 -2.58 6.72 -4.09
C ILE A 33 -2.41 5.47 -4.96
N VAL A 34 -1.57 5.54 -5.99
CA VAL A 34 -1.19 4.41 -6.83
C VAL A 34 0.25 4.03 -6.55
N ASN A 35 0.48 2.84 -6.00
CA ASN A 35 1.79 2.31 -5.73
C ASN A 35 2.09 1.10 -6.63
N THR A 36 3.02 1.26 -7.56
CA THR A 36 3.61 0.15 -8.35
C THR A 36 5.04 -0.16 -7.94
N GLY A 37 5.64 0.65 -7.06
CA GLY A 37 6.97 0.42 -6.48
C GLY A 37 6.90 0.07 -4.99
N THR A 38 7.76 0.69 -4.18
CA THR A 38 7.87 0.42 -2.74
C THR A 38 7.54 1.65 -1.90
N LEU A 39 6.64 1.49 -0.93
CA LEU A 39 6.45 2.43 0.19
C LEU A 39 6.97 1.77 1.47
N ALA A 40 7.94 2.38 2.15
CA ALA A 40 8.53 1.80 3.36
C ALA A 40 8.75 2.81 4.49
N GLY A 41 8.63 2.38 5.74
CA GLY A 41 8.94 3.18 6.92
C GLY A 41 8.76 2.40 8.20
N LYS A 42 9.34 2.82 9.33
CA LYS A 42 9.02 2.19 10.63
C LYS A 42 7.54 2.37 10.94
N THR A 43 7.03 3.58 10.74
CA THR A 43 5.62 3.91 10.72
C THR A 43 5.27 4.47 9.35
N LEU A 44 4.27 3.90 8.70
CA LEU A 44 3.78 4.32 7.40
C LEU A 44 2.33 4.77 7.52
N LEU A 45 2.04 6.00 7.10
CA LEU A 45 0.69 6.52 6.92
C LEU A 45 0.47 6.80 5.44
N ALA A 46 -0.48 6.10 4.82
CA ALA A 46 -0.98 6.45 3.51
C ALA A 46 -2.44 6.90 3.66
N GLN A 47 -2.75 8.12 3.23
CA GLN A 47 -4.08 8.69 3.31
C GLN A 47 -4.54 9.16 1.94
N ALA A 48 -5.58 8.52 1.41
CA ALA A 48 -6.23 8.90 0.17
C ALA A 48 -7.64 9.42 0.45
N ALA A 49 -8.05 10.48 -0.26
CA ALA A 49 -9.42 10.98 -0.19
C ALA A 49 -10.42 9.98 -0.80
N GLN A 50 -10.00 9.20 -1.80
CA GLN A 50 -10.81 8.18 -2.46
C GLN A 50 -10.21 6.80 -2.27
N ASP A 51 -9.19 6.43 -3.05
CA ASP A 51 -8.68 5.05 -3.05
C ASP A 51 -7.15 4.95 -2.83
N ILE A 52 -6.74 3.86 -2.20
CA ILE A 52 -5.34 3.41 -2.19
C ILE A 52 -5.25 2.17 -3.08
N ASN A 53 -4.42 2.21 -4.11
CA ASN A 53 -4.23 1.16 -5.11
C ASN A 53 -2.77 0.69 -5.09
N ASN A 54 -2.50 -0.44 -4.43
CA ASN A 54 -1.21 -1.10 -4.49
C ASN A 54 -1.19 -2.11 -5.64
N LEU A 55 -0.59 -1.72 -6.76
CA LEU A 55 -0.61 -2.46 -8.02
C LEU A 55 0.73 -3.15 -8.26
N GLY A 56 0.87 -4.40 -7.80
CA GLY A 56 2.13 -5.14 -7.84
C GLY A 56 3.25 -4.53 -6.98
N GLY A 57 2.94 -3.54 -6.14
CA GLY A 57 3.90 -2.86 -5.28
C GLY A 57 4.01 -3.46 -3.88
N HIS A 58 5.00 -2.98 -3.14
CA HIS A 58 5.30 -3.39 -1.77
C HIS A 58 5.06 -2.24 -0.78
N ILE A 59 4.26 -2.49 0.25
CA ILE A 59 4.07 -1.56 1.37
C ILE A 59 4.64 -2.22 2.62
N GLN A 60 5.62 -1.60 3.28
CA GLN A 60 6.33 -2.22 4.39
C GLN A 60 6.51 -1.29 5.59
N GLY A 61 6.28 -1.81 6.80
CA GLY A 61 6.66 -1.12 8.03
C GLY A 61 6.38 -1.89 9.33
N ASP A 62 6.82 -1.36 10.48
CA ASP A 62 6.39 -1.93 11.77
C ASP A 62 4.90 -1.61 11.98
N GLN A 63 4.50 -0.37 11.71
CA GLN A 63 3.13 0.09 11.79
C GLN A 63 2.72 0.67 10.45
N VAL A 64 1.68 0.11 9.85
CA VAL A 64 1.13 0.56 8.56
C VAL A 64 -0.32 0.96 8.77
N LEU A 65 -0.62 2.23 8.48
CA LEU A 65 -1.95 2.82 8.51
C LEU A 65 -2.33 3.21 7.08
N LEU A 66 -3.33 2.54 6.52
CA LEU A 66 -3.89 2.83 5.20
C LEU A 66 -5.29 3.40 5.39
N SER A 67 -5.46 4.68 5.08
CA SER A 67 -6.74 5.37 5.18
C SER A 67 -7.20 5.75 3.79
N ALA A 68 -8.30 5.18 3.33
CA ALA A 68 -8.94 5.53 2.07
C ALA A 68 -10.38 5.94 2.35
N GLY A 69 -10.87 7.00 1.69
CA GLY A 69 -12.27 7.41 1.83
C GLY A 69 -13.26 6.39 1.25
N ARG A 70 -12.80 5.51 0.36
CA ARG A 70 -13.60 4.47 -0.28
C ARG A 70 -12.97 3.09 -0.14
N ASP A 71 -11.90 2.78 -0.88
CA ASP A 71 -11.34 1.43 -0.95
C ASP A 71 -9.79 1.39 -0.82
N VAL A 72 -9.28 0.30 -0.24
CA VAL A 72 -7.86 -0.07 -0.28
C VAL A 72 -7.71 -1.34 -1.12
N ASN A 73 -7.15 -1.20 -2.32
CA ASN A 73 -7.00 -2.27 -3.30
C ASN A 73 -5.56 -2.80 -3.34
N LEU A 74 -5.40 -4.12 -3.19
CA LEU A 74 -4.13 -4.82 -3.36
C LEU A 74 -4.23 -5.74 -4.59
N THR A 75 -3.63 -5.33 -5.70
CA THR A 75 -3.78 -6.02 -6.98
C THR A 75 -2.44 -6.48 -7.54
N SER A 76 -2.21 -7.79 -7.54
CA SER A 76 -1.04 -8.39 -8.20
C SER A 76 -1.19 -8.34 -9.73
N THR A 77 -0.06 -8.30 -10.43
CA THR A 77 -0.02 -8.32 -11.91
C THR A 77 0.48 -9.66 -12.43
N THR A 78 -0.05 -10.10 -13.58
CA THR A 78 0.34 -11.36 -14.23
C THR A 78 0.89 -11.12 -15.62
N ALA A 79 1.85 -11.93 -16.07
CA ALA A 79 2.32 -11.96 -17.45
C ALA A 79 1.96 -13.30 -18.10
N GLY A 80 1.37 -13.20 -19.29
CA GLY A 80 1.15 -14.32 -20.18
C GLY A 80 2.32 -14.51 -21.14
N THR A 81 2.66 -15.77 -21.39
CA THR A 81 3.54 -16.19 -22.48
C THR A 81 2.71 -17.00 -23.46
N LYS A 82 2.73 -16.61 -24.73
CA LYS A 82 2.10 -17.34 -25.84
C LYS A 82 3.06 -17.41 -27.01
N ASN A 83 3.59 -18.60 -27.28
CA ASN A 83 4.42 -18.90 -28.45
C ASN A 83 3.90 -20.21 -29.10
N ALA A 84 4.41 -20.55 -30.29
CA ALA A 84 3.92 -21.68 -31.09
C ALA A 84 3.84 -23.02 -30.33
N THR A 85 4.64 -23.20 -29.28
CA THR A 85 4.72 -24.44 -28.47
C THR A 85 4.40 -24.25 -26.99
N THR A 86 4.17 -23.03 -26.50
CA THR A 86 4.00 -22.76 -25.05
C THR A 86 2.90 -21.75 -24.80
N LEU A 87 2.00 -22.10 -23.88
CA LEU A 87 1.01 -21.21 -23.27
C LEU A 87 1.23 -21.25 -21.76
N GLY A 88 1.37 -20.09 -21.12
CA GLY A 88 1.50 -20.00 -19.67
C GLY A 88 1.20 -18.62 -19.12
N THR A 89 0.74 -18.57 -17.88
CA THR A 89 0.46 -17.31 -17.15
C THR A 89 1.16 -17.38 -15.81
N ASN A 90 1.98 -16.39 -15.49
CA ASN A 90 2.69 -16.29 -14.23
C ASN A 90 2.33 -14.98 -13.52
N ILE A 91 2.44 -14.94 -12.19
CA ILE A 91 2.41 -13.68 -11.44
C ILE A 91 3.73 -12.96 -11.69
N SER A 92 3.68 -11.75 -12.22
CA SER A 92 4.86 -10.94 -12.54
C SER A 92 5.27 -10.04 -11.39
N GLN A 93 4.27 -9.52 -10.66
CA GLN A 93 4.50 -8.67 -9.49
C GLN A 93 3.39 -8.91 -8.47
N ALA A 94 3.77 -9.24 -7.24
CA ALA A 94 2.84 -9.47 -6.16
C ALA A 94 2.60 -8.18 -5.37
N ALA A 95 1.34 -7.74 -5.27
CA ALA A 95 0.99 -6.68 -4.35
C ALA A 95 1.04 -7.22 -2.91
N SER A 96 1.77 -6.54 -2.03
CA SER A 96 1.95 -7.00 -0.64
C SER A 96 1.96 -5.85 0.36
N VAL A 97 1.54 -6.18 1.58
CA VAL A 97 1.62 -5.32 2.75
C VAL A 97 2.30 -6.10 3.87
N ASP A 98 3.55 -5.77 4.13
CA ASP A 98 4.37 -6.38 5.17
C ASP A 98 4.37 -5.46 6.39
N ALA A 99 3.48 -5.76 7.35
CA ALA A 99 3.28 -4.95 8.53
C ALA A 99 3.23 -5.79 9.82
N CYS A 100 3.83 -5.29 10.90
CA CYS A 100 3.66 -5.87 12.24
C CYS A 100 2.31 -5.48 12.85
N LEU A 101 1.84 -4.26 12.59
CA LEU A 101 0.50 -3.79 12.85
C LEU A 101 -0.05 -3.13 11.58
N LEU A 102 -1.11 -3.70 11.01
CA LEU A 102 -1.82 -3.14 9.87
C LEU A 102 -3.18 -2.62 10.31
N TYR A 103 -3.47 -1.37 9.96
CA TYR A 103 -4.80 -0.80 10.11
C TYR A 103 -5.24 -0.24 8.77
N THR A 104 -6.45 -0.60 8.36
CA THR A 104 -7.15 -0.01 7.23
C THR A 104 -8.35 0.75 7.77
N SER A 105 -8.60 1.97 7.28
CA SER A 105 -9.84 2.66 7.66
C SER A 105 -11.05 1.84 7.19
N PRO A 106 -12.07 1.65 8.04
CA PRO A 106 -13.31 0.99 7.61
C PRO A 106 -13.96 1.81 6.49
N SER A 107 -14.56 1.12 5.53
CA SER A 107 -15.31 1.80 4.47
C SER A 107 -16.53 2.49 5.10
N PRO A 108 -16.92 3.69 4.65
CA PRO A 108 -18.17 4.32 5.09
C PRO A 108 -19.44 3.48 4.81
N ARG A 109 -19.31 2.40 4.03
CA ARG A 109 -20.38 1.44 3.72
C ARG A 109 -20.50 0.31 4.75
N ASP A 110 -19.54 0.18 5.66
CA ASP A 110 -19.50 -0.91 6.63
C ASP A 110 -20.39 -0.54 7.84
N VAL A 111 -21.40 -1.36 8.13
CA VAL A 111 -22.39 -1.13 9.20
C VAL A 111 -21.92 -1.55 10.60
N GLU A 112 -20.64 -1.89 10.78
CA GLU A 112 -20.15 -2.47 12.04
C GLU A 112 -19.16 -1.53 12.75
N GLU A 113 -19.62 -0.93 13.84
CA GLU A 113 -18.77 -0.33 14.87
C GLU A 113 -17.91 -1.44 15.47
N TYR A 114 -16.57 -1.40 15.31
CA TYR A 114 -15.75 -2.38 16.01
C TYR A 114 -14.38 -1.94 16.54
N ARG A 115 -14.17 -2.41 17.78
CA ARG A 115 -12.99 -2.35 18.63
C ARG A 115 -11.72 -2.79 17.92
N MET A 116 -10.64 -2.06 18.20
CA MET A 116 -9.27 -2.35 17.78
C MET A 116 -8.84 -3.77 18.17
N PRO A 117 -8.44 -4.65 17.23
CA PRO A 117 -7.75 -5.89 17.58
C PRO A 117 -6.30 -5.59 17.99
N SER A 118 -5.95 -5.98 19.22
CA SER A 118 -4.59 -5.91 19.74
C SER A 118 -3.83 -7.18 19.40
N SER A 119 -3.04 -7.17 18.33
CA SER A 119 -2.05 -8.23 18.11
C SER A 119 -0.79 -7.64 17.46
N ALA A 120 0.24 -7.48 18.30
CA ALA A 120 1.59 -7.11 17.91
C ALA A 120 2.37 -8.36 17.47
N CYS A 121 3.15 -8.24 16.40
CA CYS A 121 4.12 -9.27 15.98
C CYS A 121 5.18 -9.46 17.08
N LYS A 122 5.37 -10.71 17.55
CA LYS A 122 6.57 -11.07 18.33
C LYS A 122 7.75 -11.12 17.35
N LYS A 123 8.82 -10.40 17.69
CA LYS A 123 10.13 -10.58 17.07
C LYS A 123 10.65 -12.00 17.24
#